data_AF-A0A5M9NXG5-F1
#
_entry.id   AF-A0A5M9NXG5-F1
#
_cell.length_a   1.000
_cell.length_b   1.000
_cell.length_c   1.000
_cell.angle_alpha   90.00
_cell.angle_beta   90.00
_cell.angle_gamma   90.00
#
_symmetry.space_group_name_H-M   'P 1'
#
loop_
_entity.id
_entity.type
_entity.pdbx_description
1 polymer ?
#
loop_
_entity_poly.entity_id
_entity_poly.type
_entity_poly.pdbx_seq_one_letter_code
_entity_poly.pdbx_strand_id
1 'polypeptide(L)'
;MDYDYIINPVKMGGLVKELSEDQVKVHLHGRLGVITVPKRLIMSDEALVIGHELEFYFSYIQVVEEPYDYDCSDMKTDHEITPCLLGGKITQVNDTAIEVAIMNNLGTIGVPRRWAFTPVTMEEGQNVEFYFSCLKVIGKRDIPAKSI
;
A
#
# COMPACT_ATOMS: atom_id res chain seq x y z
N MET A 1 15.29 -11.19 23.20
CA MET A 1 14.05 -10.57 23.73
C MET A 1 13.13 -10.50 22.54
N ASP A 2 12.16 -11.39 22.48
CA ASP A 2 11.11 -11.34 21.46
C ASP A 2 10.19 -10.20 21.86
N TYR A 3 10.29 -9.10 21.12
CA TYR A 3 9.27 -8.06 21.20
C TYR A 3 8.17 -8.47 20.24
N ASP A 4 7.04 -8.92 20.80
CA ASP A 4 5.81 -9.15 20.04
C ASP A 4 5.23 -7.78 19.61
N TYR A 5 5.82 -7.19 18.58
CA TYR A 5 5.25 -6.00 17.94
C TYR A 5 4.04 -6.43 17.11
N ILE A 6 2.85 -5.96 17.50
CA ILE A 6 1.63 -6.17 16.72
C ILE A 6 1.48 -4.97 15.76
N ILE A 7 1.60 -5.22 14.47
CA ILE A 7 1.25 -4.24 13.44
C ILE A 7 -0.28 -4.06 13.41
N ASN A 8 -0.74 -2.82 13.52
CA ASN A 8 -2.16 -2.49 13.50
C ASN A 8 -2.51 -1.72 12.22
N PRO A 9 -3.57 -2.12 11.49
CA PRO A 9 -4.06 -1.33 10.37
C PRO A 9 -4.63 -0.01 10.86
N VAL A 10 -4.32 1.07 10.15
CA VAL A 10 -4.99 2.36 10.34
C VAL A 10 -5.60 2.80 9.03
N LYS A 11 -6.69 3.55 9.10
CA LYS A 11 -7.29 4.16 7.93
C LYS A 11 -6.40 5.30 7.44
N MET A 12 -5.95 5.20 6.20
CA MET A 12 -5.13 6.18 5.52
C MET A 12 -5.87 6.77 4.33
N GLY A 13 -5.38 7.91 3.88
CA GLY A 13 -5.85 8.57 2.68
C GLY A 13 -4.72 8.91 1.72
N GLY A 14 -5.06 8.97 0.44
CA GLY A 14 -4.13 9.35 -0.60
C GLY A 14 -4.82 9.97 -1.80
N LEU A 15 -4.02 10.54 -2.69
CA LEU A 15 -4.49 11.24 -3.88
C LEU A 15 -4.00 10.49 -5.12
N VAL A 16 -4.90 10.21 -6.05
CA VAL A 16 -4.54 9.68 -7.37
C VAL A 16 -3.71 10.71 -8.10
N LYS A 17 -2.46 10.38 -8.40
CA LYS A 17 -1.51 11.25 -9.11
C LYS A 17 -1.24 10.79 -10.54
N GLU A 18 -1.20 9.49 -10.76
CA GLU A 18 -1.00 8.93 -12.10
C GLU A 18 -1.98 7.77 -12.34
N LEU A 19 -2.41 7.65 -13.59
CA LEU A 19 -3.26 6.57 -14.08
C LEU A 19 -2.62 6.01 -15.34
N SER A 20 -2.37 4.70 -15.37
CA SER A 20 -2.04 3.97 -16.60
C SER A 20 -3.27 3.23 -17.11
N GLU A 21 -3.11 2.32 -18.07
CA GLU A 21 -4.19 1.47 -18.57
C GLU A 21 -4.78 0.58 -17.46
N ASP A 22 -3.94 -0.04 -16.64
CA ASP A 22 -4.30 -1.06 -15.65
C ASP A 22 -3.94 -0.69 -14.20
N GLN A 23 -3.05 0.27 -13.98
CA GLN A 23 -2.55 0.67 -12.65
C GLN A 23 -3.02 2.08 -12.25
N VAL A 24 -2.99 2.29 -10.95
CA VAL A 24 -3.28 3.56 -10.28
C VAL A 24 -2.16 3.85 -9.32
N LYS A 25 -1.54 5.02 -9.44
CA LYS A 25 -0.53 5.50 -8.48
C LYS A 25 -1.15 6.51 -7.53
N VAL A 26 -1.08 6.20 -6.25
CA VAL A 26 -1.67 6.95 -5.15
C VAL A 26 -0.56 7.51 -4.28
N HIS A 27 -0.52 8.83 -4.12
CA HIS A 27 0.41 9.48 -3.20
C HIS A 27 -0.25 9.59 -1.83
N LEU A 28 0.40 9.03 -0.81
CA LEU A 28 -0.09 9.07 0.55
C LEU A 28 -0.05 10.50 1.11
N HIS A 29 -1.12 10.91 1.80
CA HIS A 29 -1.16 12.21 2.47
C HIS A 29 0.02 12.39 3.42
N GLY A 30 0.56 13.61 3.53
CA GLY A 30 1.72 13.88 4.39
C GLY A 30 3.06 13.42 3.83
N ARG A 31 3.14 13.07 2.53
CA ARG A 31 4.35 12.51 1.87
C ARG A 31 4.83 11.22 2.54
N LEU A 32 3.87 10.41 2.98
CA LEU A 32 4.13 9.17 3.70
C LEU A 32 4.56 8.02 2.79
N GLY A 33 4.43 8.19 1.47
CA GLY A 33 4.82 7.19 0.50
C GLY A 33 3.99 7.27 -0.78
N VAL A 34 4.15 6.25 -1.60
CA VAL A 34 3.41 6.02 -2.83
C VAL A 34 2.96 4.56 -2.85
N ILE A 35 1.71 4.34 -3.23
CA ILE A 35 1.15 3.00 -3.45
C ILE A 35 0.72 2.91 -4.91
N THR A 36 1.15 1.86 -5.61
CA THR A 36 0.71 1.57 -6.98
C THR A 36 -0.07 0.28 -6.97
N VAL A 37 -1.32 0.30 -7.42
CA VAL A 37 -2.20 -0.87 -7.41
C VAL A 37 -2.94 -1.05 -8.74
N PRO A 38 -3.33 -2.28 -9.09
CA PRO A 38 -4.24 -2.52 -10.19
C PRO A 38 -5.58 -1.80 -9.98
N LYS A 39 -6.17 -1.25 -11.05
CA LYS A 39 -7.50 -0.60 -11.02
C LYS A 39 -8.60 -1.49 -10.44
N ARG A 40 -8.48 -2.82 -10.58
CA ARG A 40 -9.43 -3.79 -10.01
C ARG A 40 -9.49 -3.77 -8.48
N LEU A 41 -8.53 -3.15 -7.79
CA LEU A 41 -8.53 -2.96 -6.34
C LEU A 41 -9.15 -1.62 -5.91
N ILE A 42 -9.61 -0.80 -6.86
CA ILE A 42 -10.26 0.47 -6.59
C ILE A 42 -11.78 0.28 -6.59
N MET A 43 -12.40 0.57 -5.46
CA MET A 43 -13.85 0.69 -5.30
C MET A 43 -14.28 2.11 -5.66
N SER A 44 -15.09 2.24 -6.72
CA SER A 44 -15.57 3.51 -7.21
C SER A 44 -16.91 3.33 -7.92
N ASP A 45 -17.85 4.24 -7.68
CA ASP A 45 -19.12 4.33 -8.41
C ASP A 45 -18.97 5.14 -9.72
N GLU A 46 -17.83 5.80 -9.90
CA GLU A 46 -17.52 6.65 -11.04
C GLU A 46 -16.19 6.28 -11.71
N ALA A 47 -15.96 6.82 -12.92
CA ALA A 47 -14.69 6.65 -13.60
C ALA A 47 -13.55 7.30 -12.79
N LEU A 48 -12.52 6.52 -12.49
CA LEU A 48 -11.36 6.99 -11.74
C LEU A 48 -10.58 8.02 -12.56
N VAL A 49 -10.32 9.20 -11.97
CA VAL A 49 -9.50 10.25 -12.58
C VAL A 49 -8.42 10.77 -11.63
N ILE A 50 -7.39 11.41 -12.21
CA ILE A 50 -6.37 12.13 -11.44
C ILE A 50 -7.06 13.19 -10.57
N GLY A 51 -6.66 13.27 -9.29
CA GLY A 51 -7.32 14.13 -8.31
C GLY A 51 -8.34 13.44 -7.42
N HIS A 52 -8.72 12.19 -7.70
CA HIS A 52 -9.54 11.43 -6.76
C HIS A 52 -8.81 11.19 -5.44
N GLU A 53 -9.54 11.42 -4.36
CA GLU A 53 -9.13 11.12 -3.00
C GLU A 53 -9.63 9.73 -2.63
N LEU A 54 -8.72 8.91 -2.13
CA LEU A 54 -8.96 7.53 -1.76
C LEU A 54 -8.80 7.35 -0.26
N GLU A 55 -9.58 6.45 0.33
CA GLU A 55 -9.35 5.89 1.67
C GLU A 55 -9.10 4.39 1.60
N PHE A 56 -8.27 3.86 2.51
CA PHE A 56 -7.97 2.43 2.65
C PHE A 56 -7.33 2.14 4.00
N TYR A 57 -7.21 0.88 4.38
CA TYR A 57 -6.44 0.45 5.54
C TYR A 57 -5.01 0.10 5.13
N PHE A 58 -4.05 0.56 5.94
CA PHE A 58 -2.64 0.21 5.79
C PHE A 58 -1.99 0.18 7.18
N SER A 59 -1.08 -0.76 7.44
CA SER A 59 -0.26 -0.79 8.66
C SER A 59 1.19 -0.41 8.38
N TYR A 60 2.00 -0.40 9.45
CA TYR A 60 3.45 -0.55 9.29
C TYR A 60 3.78 -1.91 8.64
N ILE A 61 4.96 -1.97 8.03
CA ILE A 61 5.50 -3.17 7.39
C ILE A 61 6.38 -3.89 8.41
N GLN A 62 6.24 -5.20 8.54
CA GLN A 62 7.10 -6.01 9.39
C GLN A 62 7.96 -6.92 8.51
N VAL A 63 9.28 -6.93 8.75
CA VAL A 63 10.18 -7.90 8.12
C VAL A 63 10.06 -9.22 8.85
N VAL A 64 9.86 -10.31 8.10
CA VAL A 64 9.66 -11.66 8.65
C VAL A 64 10.62 -12.66 7.98
N GLU A 65 11.17 -13.58 8.77
CA GLU A 65 12.03 -14.64 8.25
C GLU A 65 11.19 -15.78 7.64
N GLU A 66 10.13 -16.18 8.35
CA GLU A 66 9.23 -17.26 7.97
C GLU A 66 7.84 -16.69 7.63
N PRO A 67 7.56 -16.33 6.36
CA PRO A 67 6.27 -15.80 5.96
C PRO A 67 5.17 -16.85 6.09
N TYR A 68 3.98 -16.41 6.51
CA TYR A 68 2.78 -17.26 6.52
C TYR A 68 2.25 -17.54 5.10
N ASP A 69 1.30 -18.48 5.01
CA ASP A 69 0.51 -18.70 3.79
C ASP A 69 -0.67 -17.71 3.77
N TYR A 70 -0.41 -16.50 3.26
CA TYR A 70 -1.39 -15.42 3.25
C TYR A 70 -2.49 -15.67 2.20
N ASP A 71 -3.74 -15.39 2.57
CA ASP A 71 -4.89 -15.46 1.68
C ASP A 71 -5.35 -14.06 1.27
N CYS A 72 -5.28 -13.74 -0.02
CA CYS A 72 -5.75 -12.47 -0.58
C CYS A 72 -7.17 -12.57 -1.17
N SER A 73 -7.96 -13.59 -0.83
CA SER A 73 -9.31 -13.80 -1.36
C SER A 73 -10.29 -12.66 -1.05
N ASP A 74 -10.02 -11.91 0.02
CA ASP A 74 -10.81 -10.74 0.43
C ASP A 74 -10.36 -9.44 -0.24
N MET A 75 -9.33 -9.47 -1.09
CA MET A 75 -8.92 -8.32 -1.92
C MET A 75 -9.86 -8.15 -3.13
N LYS A 76 -11.14 -7.95 -2.84
CA LYS A 76 -12.26 -7.77 -3.78
C LYS A 76 -13.00 -6.47 -3.48
N THR A 77 -13.75 -5.99 -4.47
CA THR A 77 -14.46 -4.70 -4.42
C THR A 77 -15.97 -4.85 -4.24
N ASP A 78 -16.46 -6.06 -3.90
CA ASP A 78 -17.86 -6.42 -3.76
C ASP A 78 -18.43 -6.22 -2.33
N HIS A 79 -17.60 -5.77 -1.38
CA HIS A 79 -17.94 -5.49 0.01
C HIS A 79 -17.18 -4.27 0.53
N GLU A 80 -17.49 -3.78 1.74
CA GLU A 80 -16.78 -2.66 2.35
C GLU A 80 -15.28 -2.96 2.55
N ILE A 81 -14.44 -1.92 2.47
CA ILE A 81 -13.00 -2.09 2.69
C ILE A 81 -12.70 -2.65 4.07
N THR A 82 -12.01 -3.78 4.13
CA THR A 82 -11.54 -4.43 5.36
C THR A 82 -10.03 -4.65 5.29
N PRO A 83 -9.30 -4.52 6.42
CA PRO A 83 -7.89 -4.88 6.45
C PRO A 83 -7.69 -6.37 6.20
N CYS A 84 -6.81 -6.71 5.27
CA CYS A 84 -6.35 -8.06 4.97
C CYS A 84 -4.85 -8.17 5.27
N LEU A 85 -4.43 -9.22 5.97
CA LEU A 85 -3.01 -9.48 6.22
C LEU A 85 -2.39 -10.05 4.94
N LEU A 86 -1.44 -9.34 4.35
CA LEU A 86 -0.79 -9.71 3.10
C LEU A 86 0.72 -9.86 3.29
N GLY A 87 1.28 -10.75 2.48
CA GLY A 87 2.72 -10.87 2.30
C GLY A 87 3.24 -9.99 1.18
N GLY A 88 4.54 -9.73 1.21
CA GLY A 88 5.27 -9.07 0.14
C GLY A 88 6.75 -9.37 0.19
N LYS A 89 7.48 -8.77 -0.75
CA LYS A 89 8.95 -8.79 -0.78
C LYS A 89 9.48 -7.38 -0.94
N ILE A 90 10.53 -7.06 -0.19
CA ILE A 90 11.30 -5.84 -0.42
C ILE A 90 11.97 -5.97 -1.80
N THR A 91 11.65 -5.06 -2.72
CA THR A 91 12.21 -5.01 -4.07
C THR A 91 13.32 -3.99 -4.21
N GLN A 92 13.34 -2.97 -3.36
CA GLN A 92 14.38 -1.95 -3.35
C GLN A 92 14.64 -1.43 -1.93
N VAL A 93 15.90 -1.20 -1.59
CA VAL A 93 16.31 -0.50 -0.36
C VAL A 93 17.26 0.64 -0.70
N ASN A 94 16.85 1.87 -0.40
CA ASN A 94 17.69 3.06 -0.54
C ASN A 94 17.98 3.67 0.84
N ASP A 95 18.73 4.77 0.89
CA ASP A 95 19.09 5.45 2.15
C ASP A 95 17.89 5.96 2.95
N THR A 96 16.78 6.28 2.27
CA THR A 96 15.62 6.95 2.90
C THR A 96 14.31 6.16 2.81
N ALA A 97 14.20 5.23 1.86
CA ALA A 97 12.96 4.53 1.56
C ALA A 97 13.20 3.07 1.19
N ILE A 98 12.15 2.28 1.30
CA ILE A 98 12.05 0.93 0.76
C ILE A 98 10.90 0.88 -0.26
N GLU A 99 11.01 -0.04 -1.21
CA GLU A 99 9.90 -0.48 -2.04
C GLU A 99 9.59 -1.93 -1.73
N VAL A 100 8.30 -2.25 -1.66
CA VAL A 100 7.77 -3.58 -1.42
C VAL A 100 6.83 -3.96 -2.56
N ALA A 101 7.05 -5.11 -3.19
CA ALA A 101 6.05 -5.75 -4.03
C ALA A 101 5.06 -6.53 -3.15
N ILE A 102 3.77 -6.28 -3.34
CA ILE A 102 2.69 -7.02 -2.70
C ILE A 102 2.52 -8.36 -3.44
N MET A 103 2.29 -9.44 -2.70
CA MET A 103 2.05 -10.78 -3.26
C MET A 103 0.99 -10.80 -4.38
N ASN A 104 1.01 -11.83 -5.22
CA ASN A 104 0.00 -12.07 -6.26
C ASN A 104 -0.22 -10.85 -7.20
N ASN A 105 0.83 -10.06 -7.43
CA ASN A 105 0.81 -8.87 -8.28
C ASN A 105 -0.29 -7.88 -7.87
N LEU A 106 -0.50 -7.71 -6.55
CA LEU A 106 -1.49 -6.79 -5.99
C LEU A 106 -1.01 -5.34 -5.95
N GLY A 107 0.25 -5.08 -6.29
CA GLY A 107 0.79 -3.73 -6.40
C GLY A 107 2.17 -3.58 -5.78
N THR A 108 2.58 -2.33 -5.57
CA THR A 108 3.81 -1.96 -4.87
C THR A 108 3.56 -0.85 -3.84
N ILE A 109 4.39 -0.85 -2.80
CA ILE A 109 4.36 0.12 -1.69
C ILE A 109 5.75 0.71 -1.55
N GLY A 110 5.89 2.00 -1.88
CA GLY A 110 7.09 2.78 -1.65
C GLY A 110 6.93 3.66 -0.41
N VAL A 111 7.66 3.39 0.67
CA VAL A 111 7.53 4.11 1.94
C VAL A 111 8.90 4.44 2.54
N PRO A 112 9.03 5.49 3.37
CA PRO A 112 10.26 5.77 4.09
C PRO A 112 10.67 4.59 4.99
N ARG A 113 11.97 4.36 5.16
CA ARG A 113 12.53 3.25 5.98
C ARG A 113 11.90 3.11 7.38
N ARG A 114 11.52 4.22 8.00
CA ARG A 114 10.85 4.27 9.32
C ARG A 114 9.46 3.63 9.37
N TRP A 115 8.91 3.21 8.23
CA TRP A 115 7.66 2.47 8.12
C TRP A 115 7.82 0.96 8.22
N ALA A 116 9.07 0.48 8.25
CA ALA A 116 9.37 -0.93 8.47
C ALA A 116 9.86 -1.17 9.90
N PHE A 117 9.23 -2.10 10.61
CA PHE A 117 9.71 -2.65 11.87
C PHE A 117 10.54 -3.90 11.60
N THR A 118 11.79 -3.88 12.06
CA THR A 118 12.70 -5.01 11.88
C THR A 118 13.84 -4.94 12.89
N PRO A 119 14.25 -6.08 13.48
CA PRO A 119 15.48 -6.17 14.26
C PRO A 119 16.72 -6.35 13.37
N VAL A 120 16.55 -6.60 12.08
CA VAL A 120 17.63 -6.86 11.12
C VAL A 120 17.80 -5.71 10.11
N THR A 121 18.97 -5.66 9.47
CA THR A 121 19.20 -4.73 8.36
C THR A 121 18.23 -5.03 7.22
N MET A 122 17.59 -3.99 6.69
CA MET A 122 16.72 -4.11 5.52
C MET A 122 17.53 -4.36 4.26
N GLU A 123 17.16 -5.40 3.51
CA GLU A 123 17.82 -5.83 2.28
C GLU A 123 16.78 -6.24 1.23
N GLU A 124 17.14 -6.13 -0.05
CA GLU A 124 16.30 -6.61 -1.15
C GLU A 124 16.08 -8.12 -1.06
N GLY A 125 14.87 -8.57 -1.37
CA GLY A 125 14.48 -9.97 -1.33
C GLY A 125 13.91 -10.45 0.01
N GLN A 126 14.03 -9.67 1.08
CA GLN A 126 13.44 -10.01 2.38
C GLN A 126 11.91 -10.09 2.31
N ASN A 127 11.34 -11.07 3.01
CA ASN A 127 9.89 -11.21 3.13
C ASN A 127 9.36 -10.19 4.14
N VAL A 128 8.16 -9.69 3.86
CA VAL A 128 7.46 -8.77 4.74
C VAL A 128 6.00 -9.13 4.86
N GLU A 129 5.39 -8.68 5.94
CA GLU A 129 3.95 -8.72 6.17
C GLU A 129 3.41 -7.35 6.55
N PHE A 130 2.16 -7.10 6.16
CA PHE A 130 1.45 -5.86 6.48
C PHE A 130 -0.05 -6.05 6.26
N TYR A 131 -0.85 -5.27 6.98
CA TYR A 131 -2.26 -5.13 6.66
C TYR A 131 -2.46 -4.13 5.51
N PHE A 132 -3.29 -4.51 4.55
CA PHE A 132 -3.70 -3.66 3.43
C PHE A 132 -5.15 -3.96 3.05
N SER A 133 -5.85 -3.01 2.42
CA SER A 133 -7.21 -3.24 1.89
C SER A 133 -7.32 -2.77 0.44
N CYS A 134 -8.45 -3.08 -0.20
CA CYS A 134 -8.90 -2.33 -1.38
C CYS A 134 -9.00 -0.84 -1.06
N LEU A 135 -8.96 0.01 -2.10
CA LEU A 135 -9.02 1.46 -1.95
C LEU A 135 -10.38 1.96 -2.40
N LYS A 136 -10.99 2.82 -1.60
CA LYS A 136 -12.31 3.40 -1.89
C LYS A 136 -12.19 4.86 -2.27
N VAL A 137 -12.82 5.26 -3.38
CA VAL A 137 -12.97 6.67 -3.76
C VAL A 137 -13.93 7.34 -2.78
N ILE A 138 -13.49 8.44 -2.17
CA ILE A 138 -14.29 9.23 -1.21
C ILE A 138 -14.55 10.66 -1.68
N GLY A 139 -13.96 11.06 -2.80
CA GLY A 139 -14.20 12.36 -3.40
C GLY A 139 -13.13 12.76 -4.39
N LYS A 140 -13.15 14.02 -4.80
CA LYS A 140 -12.22 14.60 -5.79
C LYS A 140 -11.72 15.94 -5.32
N ARG A 141 -10.41 16.16 -5.44
CA ARG A 141 -9.79 17.47 -5.27
C ARG A 141 -9.37 18.01 -6.64
N ASP A 142 -9.60 19.29 -6.86
CA ASP A 142 -9.04 20.00 -8.03
C ASP A 142 -7.51 20.09 -7.85
N ILE A 143 -6.77 19.32 -8.64
CA ILE A 143 -5.31 19.43 -8.71
C ILE A 143 -4.96 20.51 -9.76
N PRO A 144 -4.27 21.61 -9.40
CA PRO A 144 -3.78 22.56 -10.39
C PRO A 144 -2.81 21.88 -11.36
N ALA A 145 -2.99 22.09 -12.66
CA ALA A 145 -2.24 21.43 -13.74
C ALA A 145 -0.71 21.67 -13.76
N LYS A 146 -0.13 22.39 -12.79
CA LYS A 146 1.29 22.79 -12.75
C LYS A 146 2.15 22.02 -11.74
N SER A 147 1.87 20.73 -11.51
CA SER A 147 2.73 19.90 -10.64
C SER A 147 3.01 18.52 -11.22
N ILE A 148 3.04 18.42 -12.55
CA ILE A 148 3.58 17.29 -13.30
C ILE A 148 5.00 17.67 -13.73
#